data_AF-A0AAV2YUV7-F1
#
_entry.id   AF-A0AAV2YUV7-F1
#
_cell.length_a   1.000
_cell.length_b   1.000
_cell.length_c   1.000
_cell.angle_alpha   90.00
_cell.angle_beta   90.00
_cell.angle_gamma   90.00
#
_symmetry.space_group_name_H-M   'P 1'
#
loop_
_entity.id
_entity.type
_entity.pdbx_description
1 polymer ?
#
loop_
_entity_poly.entity_id
_entity_poly.type
_entity_poly.pdbx_seq_one_letter_code
_entity_poly.pdbx_strand_id
1 'polypeptide(L)'
;MAELLETIRVQLVIIMAIAMDVVFAAAELYLQNQLELARYQSVRVGEDSVPVQTMRMALRVINSCTGFTTMFFLLELIVLACAFRLQFIRHIGYVLDLILVSSSWIHELSTQSKLLRLLGLLRLWRVFRLVHSLVERERREHDVTRQLLENEKKVVMNLRVEKDAAQQTLGKEYESRAALEVLLQGYKDEIDTMKEALSIAAQAVAAAELRDGAFEDTSMGDYYAHDSEVTKAAAQNNDDAIVHGELDTPEQVSSIKQAPLKDATSTHKATEPSLANPEVDDEGFEDAMEA
;
A
#
# COMPACT_ATOMS: atom_id res chain seq x y z
N MET A 1 1.01 26.51 -9.82
CA MET A 1 2.01 27.29 -9.06
C MET A 1 2.50 26.55 -7.82
N ALA A 2 1.62 25.93 -7.02
CA ALA A 2 2.03 25.12 -5.86
C ALA A 2 2.97 23.96 -6.24
N GLU A 3 2.68 23.22 -7.31
CA GLU A 3 3.54 22.11 -7.79
C GLU A 3 4.96 22.55 -8.21
N LEU A 4 5.14 23.78 -8.71
CA LEU A 4 6.46 24.31 -9.07
C LEU A 4 7.32 24.61 -7.83
N LEU A 5 6.70 25.12 -6.76
CA LEU A 5 7.34 25.34 -5.46
C LEU A 5 7.63 24.02 -4.72
N GLU A 6 6.87 22.97 -5.04
CA GLU A 6 6.99 21.65 -4.41
C GLU A 6 8.12 20.78 -5.00
N THR A 7 8.69 21.22 -6.12
CA THR A 7 9.80 20.52 -6.76
C THR A 7 11.04 20.59 -5.88
N ILE A 8 11.65 19.43 -5.58
CA ILE A 8 12.87 19.28 -4.75
C ILE A 8 13.99 20.26 -5.17
N ARG A 9 14.11 20.53 -6.47
CA ARG A 9 15.09 21.47 -7.03
C ARG A 9 14.91 22.89 -6.50
N VAL A 10 13.67 23.38 -6.41
CA VAL A 10 13.38 24.73 -5.90
C VAL A 10 13.66 24.79 -4.40
N GLN A 11 13.30 23.73 -3.66
CA GLN A 11 13.61 23.63 -2.23
C GLN A 11 15.13 23.64 -1.98
N LEU A 12 15.92 22.91 -2.77
CA LEU A 12 17.38 22.95 -2.67
C LEU A 12 17.95 24.33 -2.96
N VAL A 13 17.44 25.05 -3.97
CA VAL A 13 17.86 26.43 -4.26
C VAL A 13 17.56 27.35 -3.09
N ILE A 14 16.38 27.22 -2.47
CA ILE A 14 16.01 28.01 -1.28
C ILE A 14 16.94 27.69 -0.11
N ILE A 15 17.24 26.42 0.15
CA ILE A 15 18.18 25.99 1.20
C ILE A 15 19.57 26.58 0.95
N MET A 16 20.07 26.50 -0.28
CA MET A 16 21.36 27.07 -0.66
C MET A 16 21.39 28.59 -0.49
N ALA A 17 20.30 29.28 -0.85
CA ALA A 17 20.17 30.72 -0.62
C ALA A 17 20.18 31.07 0.87
N ILE A 18 19.53 30.29 1.72
CA ILE A 18 19.54 30.50 3.18
C ILE A 18 20.93 30.21 3.76
N ALA A 19 21.60 29.13 3.34
CA ALA A 19 22.94 28.81 3.77
C ALA A 19 23.93 29.92 3.40
N MET A 20 23.84 30.41 2.16
CA MET A 20 24.63 31.54 1.68
C MET A 20 24.34 32.82 2.50
N ASP A 21 23.07 33.10 2.81
CA ASP A 21 22.67 34.23 3.65
C ASP A 21 23.25 34.15 5.07
N VAL A 22 23.25 32.96 5.68
CA VAL A 22 23.87 32.72 6.99
C VAL A 22 25.38 32.96 6.94
N VAL A 23 26.05 32.52 5.87
CA VAL A 23 27.49 32.78 5.65
C VAL A 23 27.77 34.28 5.50
N PHE A 24 26.95 35.01 4.75
CA PHE A 24 27.09 36.47 4.62
C PHE A 24 26.84 37.20 5.94
N ALA A 25 25.86 36.78 6.74
CA ALA A 25 25.65 37.31 8.08
C ALA A 25 26.86 37.08 9.01
N ALA A 26 27.43 35.87 8.97
CA ALA A 26 28.61 35.53 9.75
C ALA A 26 29.82 36.35 9.31
N ALA A 27 30.01 36.53 8.00
CA ALA A 27 31.06 37.37 7.43
C ALA A 27 30.86 38.86 7.80
N GLU A 28 29.62 39.35 7.77
CA GLU A 28 29.26 40.71 8.22
C GLU A 28 29.65 40.93 9.68
N LEU A 29 29.24 40.00 10.57
CA LEU A 29 29.56 40.08 11.99
C LEU A 29 31.07 40.02 12.25
N TYR A 30 31.77 39.14 11.54
CA TYR A 30 33.22 39.02 11.63
C TYR A 30 33.93 40.31 11.18
N LEU A 31 33.55 40.85 10.03
CA LEU A 31 34.10 42.12 9.51
C LEU A 31 33.74 43.29 10.43
N GLN A 32 32.53 43.33 10.97
CA GLN A 32 32.16 44.39 11.90
C GLN A 32 33.01 44.35 13.18
N ASN A 33 33.24 43.16 13.73
CA ASN A 33 34.10 42.97 14.90
C ASN A 33 35.53 43.40 14.59
N GLN A 34 36.09 42.94 13.46
CA GLN A 34 37.43 43.31 13.02
C GLN A 34 37.58 44.83 12.78
N LEU A 35 36.51 45.52 12.32
CA LEU A 35 36.51 46.96 12.10
C LEU A 35 36.53 47.73 13.43
N GLU A 36 35.81 47.23 14.44
CA GLU A 36 35.84 47.79 15.79
C GLU A 36 37.25 47.66 16.40
N LEU A 37 37.86 46.47 16.30
CA LEU A 37 39.25 46.24 16.72
C LEU A 37 40.23 47.17 15.99
N ALA A 38 40.11 47.32 14.67
CA ALA A 38 40.94 48.21 13.88
C ALA A 38 40.79 49.69 14.29
N ARG A 39 39.57 50.14 14.62
CA ARG A 39 39.32 51.50 15.12
C ARG A 39 39.96 51.76 16.47
N TYR A 40 39.92 50.78 17.39
CA TYR A 40 40.61 50.92 18.68
C TYR A 40 42.13 51.02 18.50
N GLN A 41 42.69 50.30 17.53
CA GLN A 41 44.12 50.31 17.26
C GLN A 41 44.57 51.57 16.50
N SER A 42 43.78 52.07 15.55
CA SER A 42 44.12 53.29 14.78
C SER A 42 44.20 54.53 15.65
N VAL A 43 43.35 54.63 16.69
CA VAL A 43 43.41 55.71 17.69
C VAL A 43 44.73 55.69 18.48
N ARG A 44 45.37 54.53 18.59
CA ARG A 44 46.61 54.35 19.37
C ARG A 44 47.89 54.59 18.58
N VAL A 45 47.89 54.32 17.26
CA VAL A 45 49.11 54.26 16.45
C VAL A 45 49.24 55.43 15.46
N GLY A 46 48.16 56.15 15.14
CA GLY A 46 48.24 57.39 14.34
C GLY A 46 48.77 57.22 12.91
N GLU A 47 48.87 55.99 12.42
CA GLU A 47 49.29 55.68 11.04
C GLU A 47 48.07 55.31 10.18
N ASP A 48 47.88 56.08 9.10
CA ASP A 48 46.80 55.93 8.13
C ASP A 48 46.98 54.65 7.30
N SER A 49 46.44 53.56 7.81
CA SER A 49 46.56 52.27 7.18
C SER A 49 45.40 52.02 6.19
N VAL A 50 45.80 51.59 4.98
CA VAL A 50 44.97 51.17 3.83
C VAL A 50 43.90 50.08 4.14
N PRO A 51 44.00 49.16 5.14
CA PRO A 51 43.01 48.09 5.31
C PRO A 51 41.63 48.57 5.80
N VAL A 52 41.49 49.80 6.31
CA VAL A 52 40.19 50.32 6.77
C VAL A 52 39.26 50.67 5.59
N GLN A 53 39.80 50.98 4.41
CA GLN A 53 39.00 51.27 3.22
C GLN A 53 38.47 50.00 2.55
N THR A 54 39.32 49.00 2.36
CA THR A 54 38.92 47.72 1.74
C THR A 54 37.83 47.03 2.56
N MET A 55 37.97 47.07 3.88
CA MET A 55 36.98 46.54 4.81
C MET A 55 35.61 47.24 4.72
N ARG A 56 35.60 48.57 4.55
CA ARG A 56 34.36 49.34 4.34
C ARG A 56 33.66 48.97 3.04
N MET A 57 34.43 48.72 1.97
CA MET A 57 33.87 48.29 0.69
C MET A 57 33.29 46.87 0.80
N ALA A 58 34.01 45.94 1.43
CA ALA A 58 33.54 44.58 1.66
C ALA A 58 32.23 44.57 2.46
N LEU A 59 32.15 45.36 3.53
CA LEU A 59 30.93 45.49 4.34
C LEU A 59 29.76 46.06 3.51
N ARG A 60 30.00 47.03 2.63
CA ARG A 60 28.95 47.58 1.76
C ARG A 60 28.42 46.54 0.77
N VAL A 61 29.29 45.72 0.19
CA VAL A 61 28.89 44.63 -0.72
C VAL A 61 28.08 43.58 0.03
N ILE A 62 28.55 43.16 1.19
CA ILE A 62 27.84 42.18 2.04
C ILE A 62 26.48 42.72 2.45
N ASN A 63 26.39 43.97 2.91
CA ASN A 63 25.10 44.58 3.26
C ASN A 63 24.14 44.65 2.08
N SER A 64 24.63 44.98 0.88
CA SER A 64 23.81 44.96 -0.33
C SER A 64 23.33 43.55 -0.69
N CYS A 65 24.17 42.54 -0.48
CA CYS A 65 23.84 41.15 -0.76
C CYS A 65 22.81 40.61 0.26
N THR A 66 23.01 40.88 1.54
CA THR A 66 22.08 40.57 2.64
C THR A 66 20.71 41.23 2.45
N GLY A 67 20.67 42.48 2.00
CA GLY A 67 19.40 43.16 1.68
C GLY A 67 18.68 42.49 0.50
N PHE A 68 19.44 42.08 -0.52
CA PHE A 68 18.88 41.39 -1.69
C PHE A 68 18.30 40.02 -1.34
N THR A 69 19.02 39.20 -0.56
CA THR A 69 18.52 37.89 -0.09
C THR A 69 17.27 38.07 0.76
N THR A 70 17.26 39.08 1.64
CA THR A 70 16.08 39.41 2.46
C THR A 70 14.86 39.77 1.62
N MET A 71 15.03 40.57 0.56
CA MET A 71 13.96 40.91 -0.39
C MET A 71 13.46 39.68 -1.16
N PHE A 72 14.37 38.81 -1.61
CA PHE A 72 14.01 37.56 -2.27
C PHE A 72 13.13 36.68 -1.36
N PHE A 73 13.51 36.52 -0.09
CA PHE A 73 12.71 35.77 0.88
C PHE A 73 11.38 36.44 1.23
N LEU A 74 11.33 37.77 1.26
CA LEU A 74 10.08 38.50 1.49
C LEU A 74 9.10 38.28 0.32
N LEU A 75 9.61 38.30 -0.91
CA LEU A 75 8.82 37.97 -2.10
C LEU A 75 8.34 36.52 -2.06
N GLU A 76 9.21 35.57 -1.71
CA GLU A 76 8.83 34.18 -1.50
C GLU A 76 7.69 34.05 -0.47
N LEU A 77 7.81 34.73 0.67
CA LEU A 77 6.79 34.71 1.71
C LEU A 77 5.46 35.31 1.24
N ILE A 78 5.49 36.37 0.44
CA ILE A 78 4.29 36.94 -0.21
C ILE A 78 3.67 35.91 -1.15
N VAL A 79 4.47 35.24 -1.99
CA VAL A 79 3.97 34.21 -2.90
C VAL A 79 3.32 33.06 -2.13
N LEU A 80 3.93 32.60 -1.03
CA LEU A 80 3.33 31.60 -0.14
C LEU A 80 2.03 32.10 0.49
N ALA A 81 2.01 33.33 1.00
CA ALA A 81 0.82 33.93 1.59
C ALA A 81 -0.32 34.04 0.56
N CYS A 82 -0.01 34.42 -0.69
CA CYS A 82 -0.98 34.47 -1.79
C CYS A 82 -1.49 33.07 -2.20
N ALA A 83 -0.61 32.07 -2.18
CA ALA A 83 -0.96 30.69 -2.54
C ALA A 83 -1.90 30.04 -1.51
N PHE A 84 -1.62 30.20 -0.21
CA PHE A 84 -2.38 29.54 0.87
C PHE A 84 -3.52 30.39 1.44
N ARG A 85 -3.58 31.70 1.11
CA ARG A 85 -4.63 32.64 1.54
C ARG A 85 -4.92 32.54 3.04
N LEU A 86 -6.19 32.38 3.44
CA LEU A 86 -6.63 32.32 4.85
C LEU A 86 -6.27 31.01 5.55
N GLN A 87 -5.98 29.92 4.82
CA GLN A 87 -5.56 28.66 5.43
C GLN A 87 -4.17 28.78 6.06
N PHE A 88 -3.37 29.75 5.62
CA PHE A 88 -2.07 30.10 6.19
C PHE A 88 -2.15 30.40 7.70
N ILE A 89 -3.22 31.05 8.16
CA ILE A 89 -3.36 31.50 9.56
C ILE A 89 -3.64 30.32 10.51
N ARG A 90 -4.10 29.17 10.00
CA ARG A 90 -4.34 27.98 10.83
C ARG A 90 -3.05 27.28 11.25
N HIS A 91 -1.93 27.57 10.59
CA HIS A 91 -0.64 26.95 10.85
C HIS A 91 0.26 27.92 11.62
N ILE A 92 0.47 27.63 12.90
CA ILE A 92 1.23 28.51 13.80
C ILE A 92 2.66 28.79 13.32
N GLY A 93 3.30 27.82 12.65
CA GLY A 93 4.64 28.00 12.10
C GLY A 93 4.72 29.06 10.99
N TYR A 94 3.68 29.15 10.17
CA TYR A 94 3.59 30.14 9.09
C TYR A 94 3.29 31.54 9.62
N VAL A 95 2.43 31.64 10.64
CA VAL A 95 2.15 32.92 11.31
C VAL A 95 3.39 33.46 12.02
N LEU A 96 4.14 32.60 12.72
CA LEU A 96 5.41 32.99 13.34
C LEU A 96 6.41 33.50 12.30
N ASP A 97 6.56 32.80 11.17
CA ASP A 97 7.45 33.24 10.10
C ASP A 97 7.04 34.62 9.56
N LEU A 98 5.75 34.84 9.28
CA LEU A 98 5.23 36.14 8.84
C LEU A 98 5.55 37.27 9.84
N ILE A 99 5.35 37.04 11.14
CA ILE A 99 5.65 38.02 12.19
C ILE A 99 7.16 38.30 12.25
N LEU A 100 7.97 37.26 12.18
CA LEU A 100 9.43 37.35 12.25
C LEU A 100 10.00 38.09 11.03
N VAL A 101 9.55 37.76 9.81
CA VAL A 101 9.95 38.46 8.59
C VAL A 101 9.48 39.92 8.60
N SER A 102 8.24 40.18 9.00
CA SER A 102 7.69 41.53 9.05
C SER A 102 8.43 42.40 10.07
N SER A 103 8.72 41.85 11.26
CA SER A 103 9.50 42.54 12.29
C SER A 103 10.94 42.80 11.83
N SER A 104 11.57 41.85 11.14
CA SER A 104 12.89 42.05 10.52
C SER A 104 12.89 43.23 9.54
N TRP A 105 11.89 43.29 8.67
CA TRP A 105 11.78 44.33 7.66
C TRP A 105 11.52 45.71 8.28
N ILE A 106 10.57 45.78 9.24
CA ILE A 106 10.29 47.00 10.00
C ILE A 106 11.55 47.49 10.74
N HIS A 107 12.35 46.56 11.28
CA HIS A 107 13.58 46.90 11.98
C HIS A 107 14.71 47.36 11.06
N GLU A 108 14.83 46.76 9.87
CA GLU A 108 15.77 47.21 8.85
C GLU A 108 15.47 48.66 8.42
N LEU A 109 14.19 49.02 8.34
CA LEU A 109 13.73 50.40 8.14
C LEU A 109 13.99 51.34 9.34
N SER A 110 14.06 50.80 10.57
CA SER A 110 14.09 51.61 11.81
C SER A 110 15.50 51.97 12.31
N THR A 111 16.57 51.47 11.67
CA THR A 111 17.97 51.92 11.84
C THR A 111 18.46 51.99 13.31
N GLN A 112 18.66 50.84 13.99
CA GLN A 112 19.47 50.83 15.23
C GLN A 112 20.29 49.54 15.43
N SER A 113 21.58 49.75 15.74
CA SER A 113 22.72 48.81 15.70
C SER A 113 22.67 47.57 16.62
N LYS A 114 21.72 47.48 17.56
CA LYS A 114 21.63 46.32 18.48
C LYS A 114 20.89 45.12 17.87
N LEU A 115 20.12 45.36 16.81
CA LEU A 115 19.19 44.38 16.24
C LEU A 115 19.87 43.40 15.28
N LEU A 116 21.10 43.69 14.83
CA LEU A 116 21.93 42.78 14.03
C LEU A 116 22.08 41.40 14.69
N ARG A 117 22.10 41.34 16.03
CA ARG A 117 22.15 40.06 16.77
C ARG A 117 20.82 39.30 16.77
N LEU A 118 19.69 40.01 16.77
CA LEU A 118 18.37 39.39 16.69
C LEU A 118 18.10 38.82 15.28
N LEU A 119 18.58 39.51 14.25
CA LEU A 119 18.54 39.04 12.85
C LEU A 119 19.22 37.67 12.68
N GLY A 120 20.30 37.41 13.42
CA GLY A 120 20.96 36.09 13.42
C GLY A 120 20.07 34.96 13.94
N LEU A 121 19.36 35.18 15.05
CA LEU A 121 18.40 34.20 15.60
C LEU A 121 17.21 33.96 14.66
N LEU A 122 16.78 35.00 13.96
CA LEU A 122 15.71 34.93 12.98
C LEU A 122 16.05 34.02 11.79
N ARG A 123 17.29 34.13 11.30
CA ARG A 123 17.80 33.30 10.20
C ARG A 123 17.89 31.83 10.62
N LEU A 124 18.33 31.56 11.85
CA LEU A 124 18.38 30.21 12.40
C LEU A 124 16.98 29.60 12.54
N TRP A 125 16.00 30.39 12.96
CA TRP A 125 14.60 29.97 13.00
C TRP A 125 14.08 29.54 11.63
N ARG A 126 14.40 30.28 10.57
CA ARG A 126 14.00 29.92 9.20
C ARG A 126 14.60 28.58 8.75
N VAL A 127 15.88 28.33 9.05
CA VAL A 127 16.52 27.03 8.78
C VAL A 127 15.79 25.91 9.52
N PHE A 128 15.52 26.11 10.82
CA PHE A 128 14.80 25.14 11.64
C PHE A 128 13.41 24.82 11.07
N ARG A 129 12.64 25.83 10.67
CA ARG A 129 11.33 25.66 10.03
C ARG A 129 11.44 24.83 8.75
N LEU A 130 12.43 25.13 7.91
CA LEU A 130 12.61 24.43 6.64
C LEU A 130 12.94 22.96 6.88
N VAL A 131 13.89 22.66 7.78
CA VAL A 131 14.21 21.29 8.19
C VAL A 131 12.97 20.59 8.74
N HIS A 132 12.20 21.23 9.62
CA HIS A 132 10.96 20.67 10.14
C HIS A 132 9.96 20.36 9.01
N SER A 133 9.81 21.25 8.02
CA SER A 133 8.91 21.03 6.89
C SER A 133 9.35 19.87 5.99
N LEU A 134 10.67 19.70 5.78
CA LEU A 134 11.21 18.57 5.02
C LEU A 134 11.03 17.26 5.77
N VAL A 135 11.31 17.23 7.07
CA VAL A 135 11.11 16.04 7.92
C VAL A 135 9.63 15.66 7.96
N GLU A 136 8.73 16.63 8.06
CA GLU A 136 7.29 16.37 8.06
C GLU A 136 6.81 15.82 6.71
N ARG A 137 7.39 16.31 5.60
CA ARG A 137 7.12 15.77 4.27
C ARG A 137 7.59 14.32 4.14
N GLU A 138 8.83 14.05 4.51
CA GLU A 138 9.42 12.70 4.49
C GLU A 138 8.59 11.73 5.35
N ARG A 139 8.16 12.18 6.53
CA ARG A 139 7.27 11.40 7.40
C ARG A 139 5.94 11.08 6.74
N ARG A 140 5.31 12.02 6.03
CA ARG A 140 4.05 11.77 5.32
C ARG A 140 4.22 10.76 4.19
N GLU A 141 5.31 10.87 3.43
CA GLU A 141 5.62 9.92 2.34
C GLU A 141 5.87 8.50 2.90
N HIS A 142 6.58 8.41 4.02
CA HIS A 142 6.75 7.15 4.75
C HIS A 142 5.44 6.60 5.32
N ASP A 143 4.58 7.45 5.89
CA ASP A 143 3.29 7.03 6.47
C ASP A 143 2.35 6.49 5.40
N VAL A 144 2.31 7.07 4.20
CA VAL A 144 1.55 6.55 3.06
C VAL A 144 2.05 5.17 2.65
N THR A 145 3.37 5.01 2.52
CA THR A 145 3.98 3.70 2.17
C THR A 145 3.69 2.66 3.24
N ARG A 146 3.77 3.04 4.51
CA ARG A 146 3.45 2.18 5.65
C ARG A 146 1.98 1.76 5.64
N GLN A 147 1.05 2.67 5.36
CA GLN A 147 -0.37 2.35 5.25
C GLN A 147 -0.66 1.39 4.11
N LEU A 148 0.01 1.54 2.96
CA LEU A 148 -0.09 0.59 1.84
C LEU A 148 0.36 -0.81 2.26
N LEU A 149 1.52 -0.91 2.91
CA LEU A 149 2.05 -2.18 3.41
C LEU A 149 1.14 -2.82 4.46
N GLU A 150 0.57 -2.03 5.37
CA GLU A 150 -0.40 -2.51 6.35
C GLU A 150 -1.69 -3.01 5.69
N ASN A 151 -2.14 -2.38 4.60
CA ASN A 151 -3.31 -2.82 3.84
C ASN A 151 -3.04 -4.12 3.07
N GLU A 152 -1.90 -4.23 2.39
CA GLU A 152 -1.50 -5.47 1.71
C GLU A 152 -1.34 -6.63 2.69
N LYS A 153 -0.77 -6.36 3.87
CA LYS A 153 -0.64 -7.36 4.94
C LYS A 153 -2.00 -7.88 5.41
N LYS A 154 -3.01 -7.00 5.52
CA LYS A 154 -4.39 -7.40 5.84
C LYS A 154 -4.99 -8.28 4.74
N VAL A 155 -4.76 -7.94 3.46
CA VAL A 155 -5.22 -8.74 2.32
C VAL A 155 -4.59 -10.13 2.33
N VAL A 156 -3.27 -10.22 2.51
CA VAL A 156 -2.56 -11.51 2.61
C VAL A 156 -3.07 -12.34 3.78
N MET A 157 -3.34 -11.71 4.93
CA MET A 157 -3.91 -12.41 6.08
C MET A 157 -5.31 -12.95 5.79
N ASN A 158 -6.19 -12.17 5.16
CA ASN A 158 -7.53 -12.62 4.77
C ASN A 158 -7.48 -13.79 3.79
N LEU A 159 -6.62 -13.71 2.76
CA LEU A 159 -6.45 -14.79 1.79
C LEU A 159 -5.92 -16.08 2.42
N ARG A 160 -5.07 -15.99 3.45
CA ARG A 160 -4.62 -17.17 4.20
C ARG A 160 -5.76 -17.81 4.98
N VAL A 161 -6.59 -17.00 5.66
CA VAL A 161 -7.76 -17.50 6.39
C VAL A 161 -8.75 -18.17 5.43
N GLU A 162 -9.01 -17.58 4.26
CA GLU A 162 -9.88 -18.15 3.24
C GLU A 162 -9.33 -19.46 2.67
N LYS A 163 -8.01 -19.50 2.38
CA LYS A 163 -7.32 -20.72 1.96
C LYS A 163 -7.47 -21.82 3.01
N ASP A 164 -7.21 -21.52 4.28
CA ASP A 164 -7.29 -22.48 5.36
C ASP A 164 -8.72 -22.99 5.55
N ALA A 165 -9.72 -22.11 5.43
CA ALA A 165 -11.14 -22.48 5.47
C ALA A 165 -11.52 -23.41 4.30
N ALA A 166 -11.09 -23.08 3.07
CA ALA A 166 -11.34 -23.92 1.90
C ALA A 166 -10.67 -25.30 2.02
N GLN A 167 -9.44 -25.35 2.55
CA GLN A 167 -8.74 -26.61 2.80
C GLN A 167 -9.43 -27.47 3.85
N GLN A 168 -9.97 -26.87 4.90
CA GLN A 168 -10.75 -27.60 5.91
C GLN A 168 -12.05 -28.17 5.33
N THR A 169 -12.76 -27.41 4.50
CA THR A 169 -13.98 -27.88 3.82
C THR A 169 -13.67 -29.05 2.88
N LEU A 170 -12.62 -28.91 2.07
CA LEU A 170 -12.15 -29.96 1.17
C LEU A 170 -11.76 -31.24 1.94
N GLY A 171 -11.08 -31.11 3.08
CA GLY A 171 -10.76 -32.23 3.96
C GLY A 171 -12.00 -32.96 4.48
N LYS A 172 -13.04 -32.23 4.89
CA LYS A 172 -14.33 -32.82 5.33
C LYS A 172 -15.06 -33.53 4.21
N GLU A 173 -15.00 -33.02 2.98
CA GLU A 173 -15.59 -33.69 1.82
C GLU A 173 -14.85 -34.99 1.47
N TYR A 174 -13.52 -35.02 1.57
CA TYR A 174 -12.76 -36.26 1.39
C TYR A 174 -13.08 -37.29 2.47
N GLU A 175 -13.18 -36.87 3.73
CA GLU A 175 -13.53 -37.74 4.85
C GLU A 175 -14.95 -38.30 4.69
N SER A 176 -15.91 -37.47 4.27
CA SER A 176 -17.29 -37.92 4.04
C SER A 176 -17.41 -38.87 2.84
N ARG A 177 -16.66 -38.64 1.76
CA ARG A 177 -16.59 -39.55 0.61
C ARG A 177 -15.96 -40.89 0.98
N ALA A 178 -14.85 -40.87 1.72
CA ALA A 178 -14.20 -42.10 2.19
C ALA A 178 -15.14 -42.91 3.12
N ALA A 179 -15.87 -42.24 4.02
CA ALA A 179 -16.87 -42.90 4.85
C ALA A 179 -18.01 -43.53 4.03
N LEU A 180 -18.47 -42.86 2.98
CA LEU A 180 -19.50 -43.36 2.08
C LEU A 180 -19.02 -44.55 1.24
N GLU A 181 -17.78 -44.52 0.75
CA GLU A 181 -17.15 -45.66 0.04
C GLU A 181 -17.08 -46.91 0.92
N VAL A 182 -16.67 -46.75 2.19
CA VAL A 182 -16.65 -47.85 3.17
C VAL A 182 -18.06 -48.41 3.39
N LEU A 183 -19.06 -47.54 3.50
CA LEU A 183 -20.47 -47.95 3.69
C LEU A 183 -21.01 -48.69 2.46
N LEU A 184 -20.74 -48.18 1.24
CA LEU A 184 -21.12 -48.84 0.00
C LEU A 184 -20.46 -50.22 -0.16
N GLN A 185 -19.20 -50.34 0.22
CA GLN A 185 -18.51 -51.62 0.22
C GLN A 185 -19.13 -52.60 1.21
N GLY A 186 -19.49 -52.13 2.41
CA GLY A 186 -20.25 -52.91 3.39
C GLY A 186 -21.58 -53.43 2.82
N TYR A 187 -22.38 -52.59 2.15
CA TYR A 187 -23.61 -53.04 1.50
C TYR A 187 -23.39 -54.03 0.36
N LYS A 188 -22.31 -53.87 -0.40
CA LYS A 188 -21.95 -54.81 -1.45
C LYS A 188 -21.66 -56.20 -0.86
N ASP A 189 -20.85 -56.25 0.19
CA ASP A 189 -20.49 -57.50 0.86
C ASP A 189 -21.74 -58.17 1.48
N GLU A 190 -22.67 -57.40 2.04
CA GLU A 190 -23.96 -57.90 2.53
C GLU A 190 -24.84 -58.48 1.41
N ILE A 191 -24.94 -57.80 0.26
CA ILE A 191 -25.69 -58.29 -0.90
C ILE A 191 -25.07 -59.58 -1.45
N ASP A 192 -23.75 -59.65 -1.57
CA ASP A 192 -23.05 -60.84 -2.04
C ASP A 192 -23.27 -62.01 -1.07
N THR A 193 -23.24 -61.75 0.24
CA THR A 193 -23.57 -62.74 1.28
C THR A 193 -25.02 -63.23 1.17
N MET A 194 -25.99 -62.32 1.00
CA MET A 194 -27.40 -62.69 0.81
C MET A 194 -27.62 -63.49 -0.48
N LYS A 195 -26.92 -63.13 -1.56
CA LYS A 195 -26.99 -63.83 -2.85
C LYS A 195 -26.42 -65.25 -2.74
N GLU A 196 -25.32 -65.43 -2.00
CA GLU A 196 -24.77 -66.75 -1.72
C GLU A 196 -25.76 -67.60 -0.90
N ALA A 197 -26.31 -67.04 0.19
CA ALA A 197 -27.31 -67.73 1.01
C ALA A 197 -28.55 -68.14 0.19
N LEU A 198 -29.03 -67.25 -0.69
CA LEU A 198 -30.16 -67.53 -1.59
C LEU A 198 -29.82 -68.64 -2.60
N SER A 199 -28.61 -68.62 -3.17
CA SER A 199 -28.14 -69.67 -4.09
C SER A 199 -28.05 -71.03 -3.41
N ILE A 200 -27.54 -71.09 -2.17
CA ILE A 200 -27.50 -72.33 -1.37
C ILE A 200 -28.92 -72.83 -1.09
N ALA A 201 -29.83 -71.93 -0.69
CA ALA A 201 -31.22 -72.27 -0.44
C ALA A 201 -31.91 -72.84 -1.69
N ALA A 202 -31.75 -72.18 -2.84
CA ALA A 202 -32.30 -72.64 -4.11
C ALA A 202 -31.74 -74.00 -4.54
N GLN A 203 -30.42 -74.21 -4.40
CA GLN A 203 -29.78 -75.51 -4.68
C GLN A 203 -30.27 -76.62 -3.73
N ALA A 204 -30.46 -76.31 -2.45
CA ALA A 204 -30.99 -77.26 -1.47
C ALA A 204 -32.44 -77.67 -1.79
N VAL A 205 -33.28 -76.72 -2.23
CA VAL A 205 -34.66 -77.00 -2.66
C VAL A 205 -34.67 -77.86 -3.92
N ALA A 206 -33.89 -77.51 -4.94
CA ALA A 206 -33.79 -78.30 -6.17
C ALA A 206 -33.27 -79.73 -5.91
N ALA A 207 -32.29 -79.88 -5.00
CA ALA A 207 -31.79 -81.19 -4.59
C ALA A 207 -32.83 -82.00 -3.79
N ALA A 208 -33.69 -81.34 -3.00
CA ALA A 208 -34.80 -81.97 -2.31
C ALA A 208 -35.90 -82.42 -3.28
N GLU A 209 -36.27 -81.60 -4.26
CA GLU A 209 -37.24 -81.99 -5.32
C GLU A 209 -36.74 -83.19 -6.14
N LEU A 210 -35.47 -83.24 -6.52
CA LEU A 210 -34.89 -84.40 -7.21
C LEU A 210 -34.87 -85.67 -6.35
N ARG A 211 -34.81 -85.51 -5.02
CA ARG A 211 -34.84 -86.62 -4.07
C ARG A 211 -36.26 -87.15 -3.84
N ASP A 212 -37.28 -86.29 -3.85
CA ASP A 212 -38.68 -86.68 -3.75
C ASP A 212 -39.28 -87.13 -5.10
N GLY A 213 -38.76 -86.63 -6.23
CA GLY A 213 -39.19 -87.01 -7.59
C GLY A 213 -38.73 -88.40 -8.08
N ALA A 214 -38.03 -89.18 -7.25
CA ALA A 214 -37.58 -90.54 -7.59
C ALA A 214 -38.61 -91.64 -7.30
N PHE A 215 -39.88 -91.30 -7.03
CA PHE A 215 -40.94 -92.26 -6.80
C PHE A 215 -42.32 -91.75 -7.26
N GLU A 216 -42.51 -91.51 -8.56
CA GLU A 216 -43.81 -91.75 -9.24
C GLU A 216 -43.65 -91.67 -10.76
N ASP A 217 -43.47 -92.83 -11.38
CA ASP A 217 -43.75 -93.06 -12.79
C ASP A 217 -45.24 -93.40 -12.92
N THR A 218 -46.10 -92.41 -13.23
CA THR A 218 -47.40 -92.63 -13.89
C THR A 218 -47.85 -91.36 -14.64
N SER A 219 -47.53 -91.32 -15.93
CA SER A 219 -48.44 -91.00 -17.07
C SER A 219 -49.67 -90.12 -16.81
N MET A 220 -49.80 -88.99 -17.54
CA MET A 220 -50.88 -88.72 -18.54
C MET A 220 -51.02 -87.22 -18.90
N GLY A 221 -50.85 -86.89 -20.19
CA GLY A 221 -51.77 -86.02 -20.94
C GLY A 221 -51.55 -84.49 -21.02
N ASP A 222 -50.83 -84.04 -22.05
CA ASP A 222 -51.24 -83.14 -23.15
C ASP A 222 -52.12 -81.87 -22.96
N TYR A 223 -51.70 -80.78 -23.64
CA TYR A 223 -52.38 -79.52 -24.06
C TYR A 223 -52.84 -78.52 -22.97
N TYR A 224 -52.50 -77.21 -23.01
CA TYR A 224 -52.77 -76.23 -24.08
C TYR A 224 -51.69 -75.14 -24.23
N ALA A 225 -51.52 -74.69 -25.48
CA ALA A 225 -51.04 -73.37 -25.85
C ALA A 225 -52.16 -72.33 -25.68
N HIS A 226 -51.86 -71.13 -25.16
CA HIS A 226 -52.48 -69.90 -25.64
C HIS A 226 -51.71 -68.63 -25.24
N ASP A 227 -51.40 -67.84 -26.26
CA ASP A 227 -51.04 -66.43 -26.28
C ASP A 227 -51.70 -65.55 -25.21
N SER A 228 -50.95 -64.56 -24.72
CA SER A 228 -51.33 -63.17 -24.96
C SER A 228 -50.11 -62.23 -24.89
N GLU A 229 -49.79 -61.65 -26.04
CA GLU A 229 -49.15 -60.36 -26.16
C GLU A 229 -49.97 -59.29 -25.43
N VAL A 230 -49.34 -58.48 -24.56
CA VAL A 230 -49.84 -57.14 -24.24
C VAL A 230 -48.67 -56.15 -24.24
N THR A 231 -48.55 -55.53 -25.42
CA THR A 231 -48.20 -54.12 -25.70
C THR A 231 -46.81 -53.56 -25.38
N LYS A 232 -46.11 -53.28 -26.48
CA LYS A 232 -45.26 -52.11 -26.72
C LYS A 232 -46.00 -50.79 -26.38
N ALA A 233 -45.41 -49.97 -25.52
CA ALA A 233 -45.41 -48.49 -25.46
C ALA A 233 -44.78 -48.13 -24.10
N ALA A 234 -43.56 -47.60 -23.99
CA ALA A 234 -43.11 -46.36 -24.58
C ALA A 234 -41.58 -46.36 -24.69
N ALA A 235 -41.10 -46.31 -25.92
CA ALA A 235 -39.82 -45.68 -26.22
C ALA A 235 -40.15 -44.24 -26.62
N GLN A 236 -39.96 -43.28 -25.71
CA GLN A 236 -39.61 -41.90 -26.06
C GLN A 236 -39.33 -41.08 -24.80
N ASN A 237 -38.15 -40.45 -24.84
CA ASN A 237 -37.70 -39.31 -24.04
C ASN A 237 -37.27 -39.60 -22.60
N ASN A 238 -35.97 -39.76 -22.40
CA ASN A 238 -35.16 -38.81 -21.60
C ASN A 238 -33.70 -39.26 -21.56
N ASP A 239 -33.02 -39.15 -22.69
CA ASP A 239 -31.70 -38.52 -22.68
C ASP A 239 -31.97 -37.00 -22.69
N ASP A 240 -31.14 -36.24 -21.98
CA ASP A 240 -31.18 -34.77 -21.84
C ASP A 240 -32.26 -34.19 -20.91
N ALA A 241 -32.12 -34.49 -19.62
CA ALA A 241 -32.41 -33.48 -18.60
C ALA A 241 -31.26 -33.45 -17.59
N ILE A 242 -30.26 -32.64 -17.93
CA ILE A 242 -29.43 -31.90 -16.99
C ILE A 242 -30.39 -31.13 -16.08
N VAL A 243 -30.92 -31.79 -15.05
CA VAL A 243 -31.63 -31.12 -13.97
C VAL A 243 -30.58 -30.82 -12.92
N HIS A 244 -30.23 -29.54 -12.88
CA HIS A 244 -29.72 -28.86 -11.70
C HIS A 244 -30.44 -29.39 -10.45
N GLY A 245 -29.82 -30.33 -9.76
CA GLY A 245 -30.11 -30.65 -8.38
C GLY A 245 -29.57 -29.52 -7.53
N GLU A 246 -30.40 -28.48 -7.42
CA GLU A 246 -30.39 -27.50 -6.35
C GLU A 246 -30.49 -28.28 -5.03
N LEU A 247 -29.34 -28.64 -4.48
CA LEU A 247 -29.26 -29.11 -3.10
C LEU A 247 -29.31 -27.86 -2.25
N ASP A 248 -30.47 -27.63 -1.65
CA ASP A 248 -30.66 -26.69 -0.56
C ASP A 248 -29.52 -26.85 0.45
N THR A 249 -28.61 -25.89 0.38
CA THR A 249 -27.70 -25.50 1.44
C THR A 249 -28.49 -25.34 2.73
N PRO A 250 -28.17 -26.07 3.80
CA PRO A 250 -28.56 -25.62 5.12
C PRO A 250 -27.70 -24.40 5.49
N GLU A 251 -28.27 -23.59 6.39
CA GLU A 251 -27.64 -22.48 7.11
C GLU A 251 -27.71 -21.08 6.49
N GLN A 252 -28.89 -20.49 6.74
CA GLN A 252 -28.94 -19.20 7.40
C GLN A 252 -27.90 -19.08 8.53
N VAL A 253 -26.76 -18.46 8.26
CA VAL A 253 -26.05 -17.67 9.28
C VAL A 253 -25.59 -16.35 8.66
N SER A 254 -26.11 -15.28 9.27
CA SER A 254 -25.59 -13.91 9.25
C SER A 254 -25.91 -13.01 8.04
N SER A 255 -27.08 -12.39 8.14
CA SER A 255 -27.29 -11.00 7.74
C SER A 255 -26.28 -10.08 8.44
N ILE A 256 -25.05 -9.98 7.94
CA ILE A 256 -24.22 -8.78 8.12
C ILE A 256 -24.58 -7.83 6.99
N LYS A 257 -25.45 -6.90 7.37
CA LYS A 257 -25.86 -5.70 6.67
C LYS A 257 -24.62 -4.89 6.23
N GLN A 258 -24.03 -5.22 5.09
CA GLN A 258 -23.09 -4.32 4.43
C GLN A 258 -23.89 -3.13 3.89
N ALA A 259 -23.65 -1.98 4.50
CA ALA A 259 -24.12 -0.71 4.02
C ALA A 259 -23.57 -0.45 2.61
N PRO A 260 -24.33 0.19 1.72
CA PRO A 260 -23.82 0.63 0.43
C PRO A 260 -22.80 1.72 0.68
N LEU A 261 -21.52 1.40 0.44
CA LEU A 261 -20.47 2.40 0.33
C LEU A 261 -20.74 3.19 -0.95
N LYS A 262 -21.49 4.28 -0.79
CA LYS A 262 -21.73 5.29 -1.81
C LYS A 262 -20.41 5.72 -2.44
N ASP A 263 -20.44 5.75 -3.77
CA ASP A 263 -19.77 6.71 -4.64
C ASP A 263 -18.87 7.72 -3.92
N ALA A 264 -17.57 7.49 -4.04
CA ALA A 264 -16.61 8.57 -4.16
C ALA A 264 -15.83 8.35 -5.46
N THR A 265 -16.52 8.60 -6.56
CA THR A 265 -15.92 9.08 -7.80
C THR A 265 -15.13 10.35 -7.48
N SER A 266 -13.87 10.19 -7.10
CA SER A 266 -12.85 11.23 -7.28
C SER A 266 -11.92 10.73 -8.36
N THR A 267 -12.19 11.24 -9.56
CA THR A 267 -11.32 11.24 -10.73
C THR A 267 -9.95 11.82 -10.38
N HIS A 268 -9.04 10.98 -9.87
CA HIS A 268 -7.62 11.21 -10.04
C HIS A 268 -7.16 10.48 -11.29
N LYS A 269 -7.04 11.27 -12.36
CA LYS A 269 -6.37 10.94 -13.61
C LYS A 269 -4.95 10.49 -13.27
N ALA A 270 -4.76 9.18 -13.12
CA ALA A 270 -3.45 8.57 -13.01
C ALA A 270 -2.77 8.71 -14.38
N THR A 271 -1.83 9.64 -14.46
CA THR A 271 -0.79 9.61 -15.48
C THR A 271 -0.01 8.32 -15.26
N GLU A 272 -0.16 7.36 -16.18
CA GLU A 272 0.67 6.16 -16.24
C GLU A 272 2.15 6.56 -16.27
N PRO A 273 2.99 6.13 -15.30
CA PRO A 273 4.41 6.06 -15.56
C PRO A 273 4.64 4.87 -16.50
N SER A 274 5.02 5.19 -17.72
CA SER A 274 5.63 4.27 -18.68
C SER A 274 6.75 3.50 -17.98
N LEU A 275 6.44 2.26 -17.59
CA LEU A 275 7.42 1.27 -17.17
C LEU A 275 8.19 0.86 -18.42
N ALA A 276 9.26 1.60 -18.70
CA ALA A 276 10.35 1.09 -19.51
C ALA A 276 10.94 -0.12 -18.77
N ASN A 277 10.85 -1.29 -19.40
CA ASN A 277 11.64 -2.47 -19.05
C ASN A 277 13.11 -2.05 -18.88
N PRO A 278 13.75 -2.27 -17.73
CA PRO A 278 15.19 -2.41 -17.71
C PRO A 278 15.52 -3.77 -18.34
N GLU A 279 16.13 -3.74 -19.52
CA GLU A 279 16.93 -4.86 -20.01
C GLU A 279 17.90 -5.25 -18.89
N VAL A 280 17.75 -6.48 -18.42
CA VAL A 280 18.71 -7.12 -17.53
C VAL A 280 19.85 -7.56 -18.43
N ASP A 281 20.87 -6.72 -18.55
CA ASP A 281 22.15 -7.07 -19.17
C ASP A 281 22.85 -8.09 -18.26
N ASP A 282 22.81 -9.34 -18.70
CA ASP A 282 23.44 -10.52 -18.09
C ASP A 282 24.92 -10.60 -18.53
N GLU A 283 25.67 -9.51 -18.30
CA GLU A 283 27.12 -9.48 -18.54
C GLU A 283 27.89 -9.33 -17.22
N GLY A 284 28.68 -10.35 -16.88
CA GLY A 284 29.82 -10.18 -15.98
C GLY A 284 29.88 -11.13 -14.80
N PHE A 285 29.91 -12.43 -15.05
CA PHE A 285 30.33 -13.42 -14.05
C PHE A 285 31.30 -14.45 -14.64
N GLU A 286 32.41 -14.01 -15.23
CA GLU A 286 33.50 -14.93 -15.63
C GLU A 286 34.94 -14.52 -15.20
N ASP A 287 35.20 -13.35 -14.63
CA ASP A 287 36.58 -12.97 -14.26
C ASP A 287 36.82 -12.94 -12.74
N ALA A 288 36.91 -14.12 -12.12
CA ALA A 288 37.47 -14.25 -10.76
C ALA A 288 38.18 -15.59 -10.52
N MET A 289 38.76 -16.20 -11.54
CA MET A 289 39.53 -17.44 -11.39
C MET A 289 40.83 -17.45 -12.19
N GLU A 290 41.62 -16.38 -12.12
CA GLU A 290 43.05 -16.42 -12.46
C GLU A 290 43.80 -15.21 -11.86
N ALA A 291 44.24 -15.35 -10.60
CA ALA A 291 45.39 -14.65 -10.00
C ALA A 291 45.76 -15.27 -8.65
#